data_AF-A0A9E6D000-F1
#
_entry.id   AF-A0A9E6D000-F1
#
_cell.length_a   1.000
_cell.length_b   1.000
_cell.length_c   1.000
_cell.angle_alpha   90.00
_cell.angle_beta   90.00
_cell.angle_gamma   90.00
#
_symmetry.space_group_name_H-M   'P 1'
#
loop_
_entity.id
_entity.type
_entity.pdbx_description
1 polymer ?
#
loop_
_entity_poly.entity_id
_entity_poly.type
_entity_poly.pdbx_seq_one_letter_code
_entity_poly.pdbx_strand_id
1 'polypeptide(L)' 'MKDLPRDIRLWFLTAPLETGLLSQDIPLPVSHDALKLGLVRDVDGTWMLTASGRGILNQLLND' A
#
# COMPACT_ATOMS: atom_id res chain seq x y z
N MET A 1 -9.44 3.81 -10.04
CA MET A 1 -8.77 2.50 -9.83
C MET A 1 -7.98 1.98 -11.03
N LYS A 2 -8.17 2.46 -12.27
CA LYS A 2 -7.46 1.92 -13.45
C LYS A 2 -5.96 2.20 -13.51
N ASP A 3 -5.45 3.13 -12.71
CA ASP A 3 -4.05 3.59 -12.80
C ASP A 3 -3.10 3.00 -11.74
N LEU A 4 -3.59 2.17 -10.81
CA LEU A 4 -2.71 1.53 -9.83
C LEU A 4 -2.16 0.20 -10.38
N PRO A 5 -0.82 0.03 -10.43
CA PRO A 5 -0.20 -1.24 -10.78
C PRO A 5 -0.82 -2.40 -10.00
N ARG A 6 -0.98 -3.56 -10.66
CA ARG A 6 -1.59 -4.75 -10.06
C ARG A 6 -0.85 -5.17 -8.79
N ASP A 7 0.47 -5.09 -8.80
CA ASP A 7 1.30 -5.54 -7.68
C ASP A 7 1.12 -4.66 -6.44
N ILE A 8 0.95 -3.33 -6.60
CA ILE A 8 0.63 -2.43 -5.49
C ILE A 8 -0.74 -2.75 -4.91
N ARG A 9 -1.74 -3.06 -5.76
CA ARG A 9 -3.08 -3.47 -5.29
C ARG A 9 -3.02 -4.75 -4.46
N LEU A 10 -2.34 -5.78 -4.97
CA LEU A 10 -2.18 -7.04 -4.27
C LEU A 10 -1.44 -6.86 -2.93
N TRP A 11 -0.42 -6.02 -2.91
CA TRP A 11 0.29 -5.69 -1.68
C TRP A 11 -0.61 -4.97 -0.67
N PHE A 12 -1.42 -4.01 -1.10
CA PHE A 12 -2.31 -3.27 -0.22
C PHE A 12 -3.35 -4.16 0.44
N LEU A 13 -3.84 -5.18 -0.28
CA LEU A 13 -4.76 -6.17 0.27
C LEU A 13 -4.14 -7.04 1.38
N THR A 14 -2.81 -7.01 1.56
CA THR A 14 -2.14 -7.67 2.70
C THR A 14 -2.16 -6.83 3.97
N ALA A 15 -2.49 -5.54 3.88
CA ALA A 15 -2.45 -4.65 5.03
C ALA A 15 -3.67 -4.87 5.95
N PRO A 16 -3.50 -5.10 7.27
CA PRO A 16 -4.61 -5.13 8.20
C PRO A 16 -5.29 -3.75 8.24
N LEU A 17 -6.62 -3.71 8.19
CA LEU A 17 -7.39 -2.46 8.16
C LEU A 17 -7.14 -1.55 9.36
N GLU A 18 -6.97 -2.15 10.54
CA GLU A 18 -6.80 -1.42 11.80
C GLU A 18 -5.45 -0.70 11.88
N THR A 19 -4.39 -1.35 11.39
CA THR A 19 -3.01 -0.87 11.56
C THR A 19 -2.47 -0.23 10.28
N GLY A 20 -2.86 -0.71 9.11
CA GLY A 20 -2.33 -0.31 7.80
C GLY A 20 -0.86 -0.71 7.61
N LEU A 21 -0.39 -1.70 8.36
CA LEU A 21 0.97 -2.24 8.25
C LEU A 21 1.09 -3.13 7.03
N LEU A 22 2.14 -2.95 6.23
CA LEU A 22 2.37 -3.73 5.02
C LEU A 22 3.48 -4.75 5.22
N SER A 23 3.37 -5.89 4.52
CA SER A 23 4.44 -6.89 4.48
C SER A 23 5.70 -6.31 3.85
N GLN A 24 6.86 -6.62 4.43
CA GLN A 24 8.16 -6.19 3.91
C GLN A 24 8.68 -7.09 2.78
N ASP A 25 8.10 -8.29 2.62
CA ASP A 25 8.44 -9.25 1.57
C ASP A 25 7.82 -8.89 0.21
N ILE A 26 7.83 -7.60 -0.16
CA ILE A 26 7.36 -7.12 -1.45
C ILE A 26 8.56 -6.75 -2.35
N PRO A 27 8.50 -7.01 -3.67
CA PRO A 27 9.56 -6.59 -4.56
C PRO A 27 9.81 -5.07 -4.50
N LEU A 28 11.09 -4.68 -4.44
CA LEU A 28 11.55 -3.28 -4.41
C LEU A 28 10.86 -2.31 -5.39
N PRO A 29 10.56 -2.70 -6.65
CA PRO A 29 9.86 -1.80 -7.57
C PRO A 29 8.47 -1.41 -7.07
N VAL A 30 7.76 -2.33 -6.42
CA VAL A 30 6.40 -2.14 -5.92
C VAL A 30 6.38 -1.17 -4.74
N SER A 31 7.28 -1.36 -3.78
CA SER A 31 7.40 -0.46 -2.63
C SER A 31 7.92 0.92 -3.04
N HIS A 32 8.87 0.99 -3.98
CA HIS A 32 9.37 2.25 -4.53
C HIS A 32 8.27 3.06 -5.23
N ASP A 33 7.48 2.44 -6.10
CA ASP A 33 6.39 3.10 -6.81
C ASP A 33 5.30 3.58 -5.83
N ALA A 34 4.95 2.76 -4.84
CA ALA A 34 3.96 3.13 -3.83
C ALA A 34 4.42 4.31 -2.95
N LEU A 35 5.73 4.39 -2.65
CA LEU A 35 6.35 5.54 -1.99
C LEU A 35 6.29 6.80 -2.85
N LYS A 36 6.67 6.68 -4.14
CA LYS A 36 6.65 7.80 -5.09
C LYS A 36 5.24 8.36 -5.28
N LEU A 37 4.23 7.50 -5.19
CA LEU A 37 2.82 7.87 -5.23
C LEU A 37 2.30 8.42 -3.88
N GLY A 38 3.12 8.44 -2.83
CA GLY A 38 2.73 8.93 -1.50
C GLY A 38 1.70 8.05 -0.79
N LEU A 39 1.55 6.79 -1.20
CA LEU A 39 0.56 5.87 -0.65
C LEU A 39 1.08 5.10 0.56
N VAL A 40 2.40 5.00 0.70
CA VAL A 40 3.09 4.30 1.78
C VAL A 40 4.17 5.23 2.35
N ARG A 41 4.47 5.07 3.63
CA ARG A 41 5.62 5.69 4.31
C ARG A 41 6.42 4.62 5.05
N ASP A 42 7.73 4.83 5.16
CA ASP A 42 8.59 4.09 6.07
C ASP A 42 8.50 4.72 7.47
N VAL A 43 8.26 3.90 8.49
CA VAL A 43 8.35 4.28 9.90
C VAL A 43 9.25 3.27 10.59
N ASP A 44 10.50 3.67 10.84
CA ASP A 44 11.52 2.84 11.49
C ASP A 44 11.69 1.46 10.82
N GLY A 45 11.79 1.45 9.49
CA GLY A 45 11.92 0.23 8.70
C GLY A 45 10.60 -0.53 8.50
N THR A 46 9.47 0.01 8.97
CA THR A 46 8.15 -0.58 8.81
C THR A 46 7.31 0.20 7.80
N TRP A 47 6.84 -0.48 6.76
CA TRP A 47 5.95 0.12 5.77
C TRP A 47 4.54 0.31 6.33
N MET A 48 4.05 1.54 6.30
CA MET A 48 2.70 1.90 6.72
C MET A 48 1.95 2.62 5.61
N LEU A 49 0.67 2.28 5.42
CA LEU A 49 -0.23 3.03 4.55
C LEU A 49 -0.40 4.47 5.06
N THR A 50 -0.33 5.43 4.13
CA THR A 50 -0.73 6.82 4.39
C THR A 50 -2.26 6.95 4.39
N ALA A 51 -2.79 8.13 4.70
CA ALA A 51 -4.23 8.40 4.57
C ALA A 51 -4.74 8.13 3.14
N SER A 52 -3.98 8.54 2.12
CA SER A 52 -4.27 8.26 0.72
C SER A 52 -4.21 6.76 0.42
N GLY A 53 -3.20 6.06 0.95
CA GLY A 53 -3.09 4.60 0.78
C GLY A 53 -4.25 3.83 1.41
N ARG A 54 -4.70 4.25 2.61
CA ARG A 54 -5.90 3.70 3.25
C ARG A 54 -7.18 3.96 2.45
N GLY A 55 -7.29 5.13 1.83
CA GLY A 55 -8.40 5.46 0.91
C GLY A 55 -8.44 4.50 -0.29
N ILE A 56 -7.29 4.20 -0.89
CA ILE A 56 -7.17 3.22 -1.98
C ILE A 56 -7.54 1.82 -1.48
N LEU A 57 -7.03 1.39 -0.31
CA LEU A 57 -7.36 0.09 0.27
C LEU A 57 -8.88 -0.06 0.48
N ASN A 58 -9.52 0.95 1.07
CA ASN A 58 -10.96 0.94 1.26
C ASN A 58 -11.73 0.84 -0.06
N GLN A 59 -11.28 1.53 -1.12
CA GLN A 59 -11.89 1.37 -2.43
C GLN A 59 -11.73 -0.05 -2.97
N LEU A 60 -10.53 -0.65 -2.85
CA LEU A 60 -10.26 -2.02 -3.31
C LEU A 60 -11.09 -3.09 -2.59
N LEU A 61 -11.49 -2.84 -1.33
CA LEU A 61 -12.31 -3.76 -0.55
C LEU A 61 -13.81 -3.63 -0.81
N ASN A 62 -14.24 -2.51 -1.41
CA ASN A 62 -15.65 -2.23 -1.70
C ASN A 62 -15.99 -2.35 -3.20
N ASP A 63 -15.00 -2.72 -4.04
CA ASP A 63 -15.14 -2.99 -5.48
C ASP A 63 -15.19 -4.50 -5.75
#